data_AF-B6HA80-F1
#
_entry.id   AF-B6HA80-F1
#
_cell.length_a   1.000
_cell.length_b   1.000
_cell.length_c   1.000
_cell.angle_alpha   90.00
_cell.angle_beta   90.00
_cell.angle_gamma   90.00
#
_symmetry.space_group_name_H-M   'P 1'
#
loop_
_entity.id
_entity.type
_entity.pdbx_description
1 polymer ?
#
loop_
_entity_poly.entity_id
_entity_poly.type
_entity_poly.pdbx_seq_one_letter_code
_entity_poly.pdbx_strand_id
1 'polypeptide(L)'
;LKSFMARAKEYVSILSSEEATTFLAQEIGKKLFMFLLKSPEDLDTSASLSQGMDSLVGVEMRSWWRQAFGFDISVLELLGMGNLDGLGKHAAEGFLKTLSEEHA
;
A
#
# COMPACT_ATOMS: atom_id res chain seq x y z
N LEU A 1 1.90 0.67 10.56
CA LEU A 1 1.07 -0.28 9.79
C LEU A 1 0.42 -1.43 10.58
N LYS A 2 1.17 -2.33 11.25
CA LYS A 2 0.62 -3.56 11.87
C LYS A 2 -0.59 -3.32 12.80
N SER A 3 -0.51 -2.36 13.71
CA SER A 3 -1.60 -2.05 14.64
C SER A 3 -2.86 -1.54 13.95
N PHE A 4 -2.70 -0.77 12.86
CA PHE A 4 -3.82 -0.30 12.04
C PHE A 4 -4.51 -1.47 11.33
N MET A 5 -3.73 -2.39 10.74
CA MET A 5 -4.28 -3.60 10.12
C MET A 5 -5.01 -4.49 11.13
N ALA A 6 -4.48 -4.68 12.33
CA ALA A 6 -5.16 -5.41 13.40
C ALA A 6 -6.51 -4.77 13.75
N ARG A 7 -6.54 -3.44 13.94
CA ARG A 7 -7.77 -2.70 14.21
C ARG A 7 -8.77 -2.80 13.06
N ALA A 8 -8.32 -2.79 11.81
CA ALA A 8 -9.18 -2.91 10.64
C ALA A 8 -9.87 -4.28 10.55
N LYS A 9 -9.25 -5.35 11.09
CA LYS A 9 -9.90 -6.66 11.21
C LYS A 9 -11.07 -6.65 12.19
N GLU A 10 -10.99 -5.84 13.25
CA GLU A 10 -12.06 -5.69 14.24
C GLU A 10 -13.13 -4.69 13.78
N TYR A 11 -12.72 -3.62 13.08
CA TYR A 11 -13.57 -2.50 12.66
C TYR A 11 -13.35 -2.17 11.19
N VAL A 12 -13.96 -2.97 10.32
CA VAL A 12 -13.79 -2.88 8.86
C VAL A 12 -14.15 -1.50 8.30
N SER A 13 -15.09 -0.78 8.93
CA SER A 13 -15.52 0.56 8.50
C SER A 13 -14.40 1.60 8.47
N ILE A 14 -13.30 1.40 9.22
CA ILE A 14 -12.17 2.33 9.19
C ILE A 14 -11.46 2.33 7.83
N LEU A 15 -11.55 1.24 7.05
CA LEU A 15 -10.90 1.14 5.74
C LEU A 15 -11.58 2.01 4.68
N SER A 16 -12.84 2.37 4.88
CA SER A 16 -13.61 3.20 3.95
C SER A 16 -13.35 4.70 4.10
N SER A 17 -12.48 5.11 5.04
CA SER A 17 -12.22 6.51 5.34
C SER A 17 -11.07 7.09 4.49
N GLU A 18 -11.12 8.39 4.22
CA GLU A 18 -10.03 9.09 3.52
C GLU A 18 -8.73 9.08 4.35
N GLU A 19 -8.85 9.10 5.67
CA GLU A 19 -7.72 8.99 6.59
C GLU A 19 -7.02 7.64 6.46
N ALA A 20 -7.77 6.55 6.28
CA ALA A 20 -7.19 5.23 6.02
C ALA A 20 -6.42 5.21 4.70
N THR A 21 -7.01 5.76 3.64
CA THR A 21 -6.34 5.88 2.33
C THR A 21 -5.03 6.67 2.46
N THR A 22 -5.07 7.82 3.13
CA THR A 22 -3.91 8.69 3.34
C THR A 22 -2.82 7.99 4.17
N PHE A 23 -3.23 7.34 5.27
CA PHE A 23 -2.32 6.60 6.13
C PHE A 23 -1.63 5.47 5.36
N LEU A 24 -2.38 4.69 4.59
CA LEU A 24 -1.84 3.60 3.79
C LEU A 24 -0.90 4.10 2.70
N ALA A 25 -1.25 5.18 2.00
CA ALA A 25 -0.39 5.83 1.02
C ALA A 25 0.97 6.23 1.63
N GLN A 26 0.96 6.81 2.83
CA GLN A 26 2.18 7.16 3.55
C GLN A 26 3.00 5.94 3.95
N GLU A 27 2.38 4.87 4.47
CA GLU A 27 3.11 3.67 4.87
C GLU A 27 3.72 2.93 3.67
N ILE A 28 3.00 2.89 2.54
CA ILE A 28 3.48 2.37 1.24
C ILE A 28 4.66 3.22 0.75
N GLY A 29 4.53 4.55 0.82
CA GLY A 29 5.56 5.50 0.43
C GLY A 29 6.85 5.36 1.24
N LYS A 30 6.74 5.28 2.57
CA LYS A 30 7.88 5.01 3.47
C LYS A 30 8.57 3.70 3.10
N LYS A 31 7.81 2.65 2.76
CA LYS A 31 8.38 1.37 2.37
C LYS A 31 9.12 1.47 1.03
N LEU A 32 8.51 2.10 0.03
CA LEU A 32 9.15 2.33 -1.27
C LEU A 32 10.46 3.12 -1.10
N PHE A 33 10.43 4.20 -0.33
CA PHE A 33 11.62 5.02 -0.09
C PHE A 33 12.74 4.28 0.62
N MET A 34 12.40 3.40 1.55
CA MET A 34 13.36 2.51 2.20
C MET A 34 14.06 1.60 1.18
N PHE A 35 13.34 1.06 0.19
CA PHE A 35 13.94 0.27 -0.89
C PHE A 35 14.76 1.11 -1.87
N LEU A 36 14.36 2.35 -2.10
CA LEU A 36 15.10 3.31 -2.94
C LEU A 36 16.31 3.94 -2.23
N LEU A 37 16.53 3.63 -0.94
CA LEU A 37 17.54 4.28 -0.10
C LEU A 37 17.38 5.82 -0.08
N LYS A 38 16.13 6.30 -0.12
CA LYS A 38 15.77 7.72 -0.06
C LYS A 38 15.30 8.10 1.34
N SER A 39 15.46 9.37 1.70
CA SER A 39 14.99 9.89 2.98
C SER A 39 13.46 10.03 2.97
N PRO A 40 12.75 9.51 4.00
CA PRO A 40 11.28 9.62 4.06
C PRO A 40 10.77 11.06 4.20
N GLU A 41 11.65 12.03 4.48
CA GLU A 41 11.30 13.45 4.52
C GLU A 41 11.02 14.04 3.12
N ASP A 42 11.49 13.40 2.05
CA ASP A 42 11.23 13.78 0.66
C ASP A 42 9.93 13.15 0.10
N LEU A 43 9.10 12.55 0.95
CA LEU A 43 7.92 11.79 0.53
C LEU A 43 6.77 12.70 0.12
N ASP A 44 6.47 12.72 -1.18
CA ASP A 44 5.26 13.30 -1.77
C ASP A 44 4.35 12.18 -2.29
N THR A 45 3.17 11.99 -1.68
CA THR A 45 2.25 10.92 -2.07
C THR A 45 1.55 11.17 -3.39
N SER A 46 1.56 12.42 -3.88
CA SER A 46 0.96 12.79 -5.16
C SER A 46 1.88 12.54 -6.35
N ALA A 47 3.18 12.35 -6.11
CA ALA A 47 4.19 12.16 -7.14
C ALA A 47 4.02 10.83 -7.91
N SER A 48 4.44 10.84 -9.18
CA SER A 48 4.38 9.65 -10.03
C SER A 48 5.30 8.53 -9.54
N LEU A 49 4.77 7.31 -9.50
CA LEU A 49 5.49 6.08 -9.12
C LEU A 49 6.51 5.60 -10.15
N SER A 50 6.61 6.25 -11.31
CA SER A 50 7.47 5.84 -12.43
C SER A 50 8.96 5.92 -12.12
N GLN A 51 9.37 6.73 -11.14
CA GLN A 51 10.76 6.85 -10.73
C GLN A 51 11.13 5.88 -9.59
N GLY A 52 11.91 4.86 -9.93
CA GLY A 52 12.55 3.96 -8.95
C GLY A 52 11.97 2.55 -8.89
N MET A 53 10.92 2.23 -9.64
CA MET A 53 10.36 0.88 -9.73
C MET A 53 11.16 0.00 -10.71
N ASP A 54 12.45 -0.19 -10.45
CA ASP A 54 13.24 -1.18 -11.20
C ASP A 54 12.82 -2.62 -10.85
N SER A 55 13.44 -3.60 -11.53
CA SER A 55 13.05 -5.01 -11.37
C SER A 55 13.26 -5.55 -9.94
N LEU A 56 14.23 -5.03 -9.19
CA LEU A 56 14.48 -5.46 -7.82
C LEU A 56 13.51 -4.79 -6.84
N VAL A 57 13.36 -3.46 -6.94
CA VAL A 57 12.43 -2.70 -6.10
C VAL A 57 11.00 -3.20 -6.30
N GLY A 58 10.59 -3.49 -7.54
CA GLY A 58 9.28 -4.05 -7.83
C GLY A 58 9.06 -5.43 -7.18
N VAL A 59 10.06 -6.31 -7.16
CA VAL A 59 9.97 -7.63 -6.49
C VAL A 59 9.87 -7.47 -4.98
N GLU A 60 10.71 -6.64 -4.37
CA GLU A 60 10.71 -6.37 -2.93
C GLU A 60 9.39 -5.73 -2.49
N MET A 61 8.86 -4.80 -3.30
CA MET A 61 7.59 -4.14 -3.02
C MET A 61 6.42 -5.12 -3.02
N ARG A 62 6.36 -6.04 -4.01
CA ARG A 62 5.32 -7.08 -4.06
C ARG A 62 5.40 -8.04 -2.88
N SER A 63 6.62 -8.48 -2.53
CA SER A 63 6.85 -9.35 -1.37
C SER A 63 6.36 -8.68 -0.08
N TRP A 64 6.70 -7.41 0.13
CA TRP A 64 6.22 -6.67 1.28
C TRP A 64 4.71 -6.43 1.25
N TRP A 65 4.15 -6.06 0.09
CA TRP A 65 2.72 -5.81 -0.09
C TRP A 65 1.88 -7.01 0.38
N ARG A 66 2.25 -8.21 -0.08
CA ARG A 66 1.58 -9.44 0.33
C ARG A 66 1.69 -9.70 1.83
N GLN A 67 2.85 -9.44 2.43
CA GLN A 67 3.03 -9.58 3.88
C GLN A 67 2.24 -8.54 4.68
N ALA A 68 2.09 -7.33 4.15
CA ALA A 68 1.42 -6.22 4.81
C ALA A 68 -0.10 -6.31 4.73
N PHE A 69 -0.62 -6.68 3.55
CA PHE A 69 -2.04 -6.60 3.22
C PHE A 69 -2.69 -7.96 2.94
N GLY A 70 -1.94 -9.05 2.86
CA GLY A 70 -2.49 -10.39 2.70
C GLY A 70 -2.95 -10.75 1.27
N PHE A 71 -2.76 -9.87 0.29
CA PHE A 71 -3.08 -10.14 -1.12
C PHE A 71 -1.92 -9.74 -2.05
N ASP A 72 -1.91 -10.27 -3.26
CA ASP A 72 -0.87 -9.97 -4.26
C ASP A 72 -1.19 -8.74 -5.11
N ILE A 73 -0.12 -8.07 -5.58
CA ILE A 73 -0.19 -7.00 -6.59
C ILE A 73 0.90 -7.24 -7.63
N SER A 74 0.64 -6.96 -8.90
CA SER A 74 1.68 -6.97 -9.95
C SER A 74 2.41 -5.62 -10.05
N VAL A 75 3.59 -5.63 -10.68
CA VAL A 75 4.33 -4.38 -10.95
C VAL A 75 3.53 -3.46 -11.89
N LEU A 76 2.81 -4.04 -12.86
CA LEU A 76 1.98 -3.27 -13.78
C LEU A 76 0.82 -2.60 -13.05
N GLU A 77 0.17 -3.29 -12.11
CA GLU A 77 -0.88 -2.72 -11.27
C GLU A 77 -0.34 -1.62 -10.36
N LEU A 78 0.83 -1.84 -9.73
CA LEU A 78 1.51 -0.83 -8.92
C LEU A 78 1.72 0.48 -9.71
N LEU A 79 2.27 0.37 -10.92
CA LEU A 79 2.50 1.52 -11.80
C LEU A 79 1.20 2.13 -12.33
N GLY A 80 0.18 1.29 -12.58
CA GLY A 80 -1.13 1.70 -13.08
C GLY A 80 -1.94 2.55 -12.10
N MET A 81 -1.62 2.51 -10.80
CA MET A 81 -2.27 3.37 -9.80
C MET A 81 -1.84 4.84 -9.88
N GLY A 82 -0.76 5.15 -10.61
CA GLY A 82 -0.27 6.51 -10.85
C GLY A 82 0.57 7.08 -9.71
N ASN A 83 0.00 7.18 -8.50
CA ASN A 83 0.64 7.77 -7.32
C ASN A 83 0.36 6.96 -6.03
N LEU A 84 0.96 7.38 -4.91
CA LEU A 84 0.83 6.68 -3.63
C LEU A 84 -0.59 6.78 -3.06
N ASP A 85 -1.33 7.85 -3.33
CA ASP A 85 -2.74 7.97 -2.90
C ASP A 85 -3.61 6.90 -3.57
N GLY A 86 -3.41 6.67 -4.88
CA GLY A 86 -4.04 5.58 -5.62
C GLY A 86 -3.69 4.21 -5.03
N LEU A 87 -2.43 4.01 -4.62
CA LEU A 87 -2.01 2.79 -3.94
C LEU A 87 -2.61 2.64 -2.54
N GLY A 88 -2.74 3.72 -1.77
CA GLY A 88 -3.39 3.71 -0.47
C GLY A 88 -4.84 3.26 -0.57
N LYS A 89 -5.57 3.78 -1.56
CA LYS A 89 -6.95 3.37 -1.84
C LYS A 89 -7.03 1.91 -2.26
N HIS A 90 -6.17 1.49 -3.17
CA HIS A 90 -6.13 0.09 -3.64
C HIS A 90 -5.80 -0.89 -2.49
N ALA A 91 -4.91 -0.52 -1.58
CA ALA A 91 -4.59 -1.30 -0.40
C ALA A 91 -5.80 -1.42 0.55
N ALA A 92 -6.54 -0.32 0.79
CA ALA A 92 -7.74 -0.35 1.63
C ALA A 92 -8.83 -1.25 1.03
N GLU A 93 -9.13 -1.09 -0.26
CA GLU A 93 -10.14 -1.89 -0.97
C GLU A 93 -9.77 -3.36 -1.08
N GLY A 94 -8.49 -3.66 -1.37
CA GLY A 94 -8.00 -5.03 -1.44
C GLY A 94 -8.05 -5.73 -0.09
N PHE A 95 -7.61 -5.06 0.98
CA PHE A 95 -7.67 -5.61 2.33
C PHE A 95 -9.12 -5.86 2.78
N LEU A 96 -10.04 -4.92 2.47
CA LEU A 96 -11.46 -5.09 2.72
C LEU A 96 -12.02 -6.37 2.05
N LYS A 97 -11.64 -6.62 0.80
CA LYS A 97 -12.05 -7.83 0.06
C LYS A 97 -11.51 -9.10 0.72
N THR A 98 -10.24 -9.13 1.11
CA THR A 98 -9.64 -10.27 1.82
C THR A 98 -10.41 -10.61 3.09
N LEU A 99 -10.82 -9.60 3.87
CA LEU A 99 -11.62 -9.84 5.09
C LEU A 99 -13.03 -10.36 4.80
N SER A 100 -13.62 -9.99 3.66
CA SER A 100 -14.93 -10.51 3.26
C SER A 100 -14.88 -11.96 2.78
N GLU A 101 -13.75 -12.37 2.18
CA GLU A 101 -13.53 -13.72 1.67
C GLU A 101 -13.13 -14.71 2.79
N GLU A 102 -12.46 -14.26 3.86
CA GLU A 102 -12.12 -15.10 5.03
C GLU A 102 -13.37 -15.59 5.81
N HIS A 103 -14.54 -14.98 5.61
CA HIS A 103 -15.79 -15.32 6.32
C HIS A 103 -16.87 -15.96 5.42
N ALA A 104 -16.56 -16.21 4.14
CA ALA A 104 -17.45 -16.84 3.16
C ALA A 104 -17.21 -18.35 3.05
#